data_AF-A0A6G2HCN4-F1
#
_entry.id   AF-A0A6G2HCN4-F1
#
_cell.length_a   1.000
_cell.length_b   1.000
_cell.length_c   1.000
_cell.angle_alpha   90.00
_cell.angle_beta   90.00
_cell.angle_gamma   90.00
#
_symmetry.space_group_name_H-M   'P 1'
#
loop_
_entity.id
_entity.type
_entity.pdbx_description
1 polymer ?
#
loop_
_entity_poly.entity_id
_entity_poly.type
_entity_poly.pdbx_seq_one_letter_code
_entity_poly.pdbx_strand_id
1 'polypeptide(L)'
;MTDEFDPERFEDKYVHYFQELQRAYKNAFNYMNERYDSQLIHGIDQTVLNESEPFYEDGEFHVELPENPRERLQGVIVDDETFEEVMETYVDRLEAEIHRTLGVDRPK
;
A
#
# COMPACT_ATOMS: atom_id res chain seq x y z
N MET A 1 -24.10 8.78 2.75
CA MET A 1 -23.91 9.03 1.31
C MET A 1 -22.42 8.94 1.12
N THR A 2 -21.93 7.83 0.60
CA THR A 2 -20.54 7.73 0.17
C THR A 2 -20.47 8.65 -1.04
N ASP A 3 -19.67 9.72 -0.96
CA ASP A 3 -19.28 10.40 -2.20
C ASP A 3 -18.68 9.33 -3.10
N GLU A 4 -19.23 9.19 -4.30
CA GLU A 4 -18.77 8.24 -5.30
C GLU A 4 -17.30 8.55 -5.62
N PHE A 5 -16.48 7.52 -5.79
CA PHE A 5 -15.08 7.72 -6.17
C PHE A 5 -15.01 8.46 -7.51
N ASP A 6 -14.15 9.48 -7.57
CA ASP A 6 -13.95 10.33 -8.73
C ASP A 6 -12.46 10.24 -9.13
N PRO A 7 -12.15 9.60 -10.28
CA PRO A 7 -10.79 9.47 -10.77
C PRO A 7 -10.04 10.80 -10.92
N GLU A 8 -10.72 11.87 -11.34
CA GLU A 8 -10.09 13.18 -11.54
C GLU A 8 -9.66 13.78 -10.18
N ARG A 9 -10.45 13.54 -9.12
CA ARG A 9 -10.08 13.96 -7.76
C ARG A 9 -8.94 13.15 -7.17
N PHE A 10 -8.62 11.99 -7.74
CA PHE A 10 -7.50 11.18 -7.27
C PHE A 10 -6.14 11.79 -7.68
N GLU A 11 -6.10 12.68 -8.68
CA GLU A 11 -4.91 13.49 -8.97
C GLU A 11 -4.52 14.35 -7.75
N ASP A 12 -5.51 14.90 -7.05
CA ASP A 12 -5.39 15.61 -5.77
C ASP A 12 -5.78 14.72 -4.57
N LYS A 13 -5.40 13.44 -4.60
CA LYS A 13 -5.80 12.40 -3.62
C LYS A 13 -5.62 12.79 -2.15
N TYR A 14 -4.59 13.55 -1.79
CA TYR A 14 -4.36 13.96 -0.40
C TYR A 14 -5.30 15.09 0.05
N VAL A 15 -5.96 15.79 -0.87
CA VAL A 15 -7.02 16.76 -0.56
C VAL A 15 -8.36 16.05 -0.39
N HIS A 16 -8.65 15.08 -1.26
CA HIS A 16 -9.98 14.49 -1.37
C HIS A 16 -10.16 13.16 -0.62
N TYR A 17 -9.10 12.36 -0.51
CA TYR A 17 -9.16 10.96 -0.09
C TYR A 17 -8.15 10.59 1.01
N PHE A 18 -7.59 11.58 1.71
CA PHE A 18 -6.55 11.35 2.71
C PHE A 18 -6.99 10.39 3.82
N GLN A 19 -8.22 10.52 4.33
CA GLN A 19 -8.71 9.66 5.42
C GLN A 19 -8.92 8.20 4.96
N GLU A 20 -9.33 8.03 3.71
CA GLU A 20 -9.50 6.76 3.02
C GLU A 20 -8.13 6.09 2.83
N LEU A 21 -7.15 6.83 2.31
CA LEU A 21 -5.78 6.33 2.14
C LEU A 21 -5.15 5.96 3.50
N GLN A 22 -5.25 6.82 4.51
CA GLN A 22 -4.76 6.49 5.86
C GLN A 22 -5.39 5.20 6.40
N ARG A 23 -6.69 5.00 6.17
CA ARG A 23 -7.40 3.78 6.58
C ARG A 23 -6.93 2.56 5.80
N ALA A 24 -6.73 2.68 4.49
CA ALA A 24 -6.23 1.59 3.65
C ALA A 24 -4.83 1.13 4.08
N TYR A 25 -3.88 2.06 4.23
CA TYR A 25 -2.52 1.77 4.71
C TYR A 25 -2.53 1.10 6.09
N LYS A 26 -3.32 1.63 7.03
CA LYS A 26 -3.46 1.03 8.36
C LYS A 26 -4.01 -0.39 8.31
N ASN A 27 -5.00 -0.65 7.46
CA ASN A 27 -5.60 -1.98 7.33
C ASN A 27 -4.64 -2.98 6.70
N ALA A 28 -3.87 -2.56 5.68
CA ALA A 28 -2.84 -3.37 5.05
C ALA A 28 -1.75 -3.71 6.06
N PHE A 29 -1.24 -2.71 6.78
CA PHE A 29 -0.27 -2.89 7.86
C PHE A 29 -0.74 -3.92 8.90
N ASN A 30 -1.97 -3.76 9.43
CA ASN A 30 -2.50 -4.70 10.43
C ASN A 30 -2.59 -6.13 9.89
N TYR A 31 -3.07 -6.29 8.65
CA TYR A 31 -3.18 -7.59 8.01
C TYR A 31 -1.82 -8.28 7.86
N MET A 32 -0.81 -7.52 7.44
CA MET A 32 0.55 -8.03 7.23
C MET A 32 1.23 -8.34 8.57
N ASN A 33 1.08 -7.48 9.56
CA ASN A 33 1.66 -7.63 10.89
C ASN A 33 1.09 -8.82 11.68
N GLU A 34 -0.11 -9.30 11.33
CA GLU A 34 -0.68 -10.55 11.87
C GLU A 34 -0.08 -11.82 11.24
N ARG A 35 0.54 -11.72 10.07
CA ARG A 35 0.94 -12.87 9.23
C ARG A 35 2.46 -13.06 9.14
N TYR A 36 3.18 -11.96 9.17
CA TYR A 36 4.63 -11.93 8.99
C TYR A 36 5.33 -11.40 10.25
N ASP A 37 6.66 -11.50 10.26
CA ASP A 37 7.47 -10.97 11.36
C ASP A 37 7.23 -9.47 11.53
N SER A 38 6.93 -9.05 12.75
CA SER A 38 6.56 -7.65 13.01
C SER A 38 7.72 -6.69 12.82
N GLN A 39 8.97 -7.10 13.06
CA GLN A 39 10.13 -6.25 12.80
C GLN A 39 10.30 -6.02 11.30
N LEU A 40 10.08 -7.06 10.49
CA LEU A 40 10.07 -6.94 9.03
C LEU A 40 8.97 -6.00 8.55
N ILE A 41 7.73 -6.20 8.99
CA ILE A 41 6.60 -5.38 8.57
C ILE A 41 6.75 -3.92 9.00
N HIS A 42 7.19 -3.65 10.23
CA HIS A 42 7.50 -2.29 10.67
C HIS A 42 8.65 -1.67 9.88
N GLY A 43 9.70 -2.44 9.56
CA GLY A 43 10.81 -1.96 8.75
C GLY A 43 10.36 -1.54 7.35
N ILE A 44 9.56 -2.38 6.69
CA ILE A 44 8.97 -2.09 5.38
C ILE A 44 8.09 -0.84 5.45
N ASP A 45 7.19 -0.77 6.43
CA ASP A 45 6.27 0.36 6.58
C ASP A 45 7.01 1.70 6.75
N GLN A 46 8.08 1.70 7.55
CA GLN A 46 8.84 2.91 7.87
C GLN A 46 9.87 3.33 6.83
N THR A 47 10.31 2.45 5.94
CA THR A 47 11.42 2.73 5.01
C THR A 47 11.05 2.61 3.54
N VAL A 48 10.00 1.86 3.22
CA VAL A 48 9.55 1.63 1.85
C VAL A 48 8.17 2.25 1.63
N LEU A 49 7.18 1.86 2.43
CA LEU A 49 5.79 2.29 2.20
C LEU A 49 5.54 3.75 2.59
N ASN A 50 6.32 4.32 3.51
CA ASN A 50 6.26 5.75 3.82
C ASN A 50 6.67 6.65 2.63
N GLU A 51 7.43 6.12 1.68
CA GLU A 51 7.84 6.78 0.42
C GLU A 51 7.04 6.28 -0.78
N SER A 52 6.12 5.33 -0.60
CA SER A 52 5.27 4.82 -1.68
C SER A 52 4.18 5.81 -2.06
N GLU A 53 3.67 5.70 -3.29
CA GLU A 53 2.60 6.54 -3.78
C GLU A 53 1.53 5.73 -4.54
N PRO A 54 0.24 5.86 -4.17
CA PRO A 54 -0.84 5.22 -4.93
C PRO A 54 -1.24 6.06 -6.14
N PHE A 55 -1.48 5.38 -7.25
CA PHE A 55 -1.98 5.89 -8.53
C PHE A 55 -3.27 5.17 -8.91
N TYR A 56 -4.04 5.78 -9.80
CA TYR A 56 -5.24 5.18 -10.36
C TYR A 56 -5.22 5.37 -11.88
N GLU A 57 -5.14 4.28 -12.61
CA GLU A 57 -5.06 4.26 -14.07
C GLU A 57 -5.90 3.09 -14.60
N ASP A 58 -6.60 3.28 -15.72
CA ASP A 58 -7.39 2.23 -16.40
C ASP A 58 -8.36 1.41 -15.53
N GLY A 59 -8.81 1.96 -14.40
CA GLY A 59 -9.75 1.29 -13.49
C GLY A 59 -9.10 0.57 -12.30
N GLU A 60 -7.79 0.63 -12.17
CA GLU A 60 -7.04 -0.08 -11.14
C GLU A 60 -6.16 0.86 -10.31
N PHE A 61 -6.02 0.55 -9.02
CA PHE A 61 -5.04 1.22 -8.17
C PHE A 61 -3.71 0.49 -8.22
N HIS A 62 -2.64 1.25 -8.41
CA HIS A 62 -1.27 0.75 -8.35
C HIS A 62 -0.47 1.52 -7.31
N VAL A 63 0.37 0.84 -6.55
CA VAL A 63 1.27 1.50 -5.59
C VAL A 63 2.69 1.49 -6.13
N GLU A 64 3.20 2.66 -6.49
CA GLU A 64 4.61 2.81 -6.84
C GLU A 64 5.46 2.78 -5.58
N LEU A 65 6.51 1.97 -5.62
CA LEU A 65 7.50 1.86 -4.56
C LEU A 65 8.70 2.77 -4.86
N PRO A 66 9.44 3.21 -3.83
CA PRO A 66 10.70 3.89 -4.05
C PRO A 66 11.71 2.97 -4.76
N GLU A 67 12.68 3.56 -5.46
CA GLU A 67 13.76 2.82 -6.12
C GLU A 67 14.51 1.91 -5.11
N ASN A 68 14.96 0.73 -5.55
CA ASN A 68 15.73 -0.20 -4.71
C ASN A 68 15.14 -0.41 -3.28
N PRO A 69 13.87 -0.85 -3.16
CA PRO A 69 13.18 -0.93 -1.87
C PRO A 69 13.91 -1.87 -0.87
N ARG A 70 14.58 -2.90 -1.39
CA ARG A 70 15.40 -3.82 -0.59
C ARG A 70 16.58 -3.13 0.10
N GLU A 71 17.21 -2.16 -0.54
CA GLU A 71 18.36 -1.42 -0.01
C GLU A 71 17.96 -0.41 1.07
N ARG A 72 16.69 0.04 1.05
CA ARG A 72 16.12 0.95 2.06
C ARG A 72 15.85 0.26 3.39
N LEU A 73 15.58 -1.06 3.37
CA LEU A 73 15.32 -1.84 4.57
C LEU A 73 16.61 -2.05 5.39
N GLN A 74 16.86 -1.16 6.34
CA GLN A 74 18.01 -1.22 7.24
C GLN A 74 17.65 -1.83 8.60
N GLY A 75 18.57 -2.61 9.17
CA GLY A 75 18.43 -3.16 10.52
C GLY A 75 17.52 -4.40 10.66
N VAL A 76 16.91 -4.87 9.57
CA VAL A 76 16.18 -6.13 9.49
C VAL A 76 16.98 -7.12 8.64
N ILE A 77 17.20 -8.33 9.17
CA ILE A 77 17.89 -9.41 8.44
C ILE A 77 16.81 -10.31 7.82
N VAL A 78 16.69 -10.24 6.50
CA VAL A 78 15.79 -11.06 5.68
C VAL A 78 16.51 -11.35 4.36
N ASP A 79 16.34 -12.55 3.79
CA ASP A 79 16.81 -12.84 2.44
C ASP A 79 15.96 -12.14 1.38
N ASP A 80 16.51 -12.03 0.18
CA ASP A 80 15.88 -11.25 -0.90
C ASP A 80 14.58 -11.91 -1.39
N GLU A 81 14.54 -13.24 -1.45
CA GLU A 81 13.35 -14.00 -1.86
C GLU A 81 12.18 -13.76 -0.90
N THR A 82 12.41 -13.87 0.40
CA THR A 82 11.40 -13.59 1.43
C THR A 82 10.96 -12.13 1.41
N PHE A 83 11.90 -11.19 1.21
CA PHE A 83 11.55 -9.77 1.11
C PHE A 83 10.64 -9.51 -0.09
N GLU A 84 10.98 -10.05 -1.27
CA GLU A 84 10.19 -9.91 -2.50
C GLU A 84 8.78 -10.49 -2.33
N GLU A 85 8.64 -11.70 -1.78
CA GLU A 85 7.34 -12.34 -1.53
C GLU A 85 6.46 -11.50 -0.57
N VAL A 86 7.07 -11.02 0.52
CA VAL A 86 6.38 -10.18 1.50
C VAL A 86 5.97 -8.85 0.87
N MET A 87 6.84 -8.22 0.09
CA MET A 87 6.55 -6.96 -0.60
C MET A 87 5.44 -7.10 -1.63
N GLU A 88 5.46 -8.14 -2.46
CA GLU A 88 4.40 -8.45 -3.43
C GLU A 88 3.06 -8.60 -2.71
N THR A 89 3.02 -9.40 -1.63
CA THR A 89 1.82 -9.56 -0.82
C THR A 89 1.37 -8.26 -0.17
N TYR A 90 2.31 -7.42 0.30
CA TYR A 90 1.98 -6.14 0.94
C TYR A 90 1.34 -5.18 -0.06
N VAL A 91 1.95 -5.03 -1.25
CA VAL A 91 1.44 -4.14 -2.30
C VAL A 91 0.06 -4.59 -2.77
N ASP A 92 -0.11 -5.88 -3.11
CA ASP A 92 -1.41 -6.44 -3.49
C ASP A 92 -2.47 -6.18 -2.40
N ARG A 93 -2.09 -6.37 -1.13
CA ARG A 93 -2.98 -6.13 -0.01
C ARG A 93 -3.35 -4.67 0.13
N LEU A 94 -2.40 -3.76 -0.07
CA LEU A 94 -2.61 -2.32 0.01
C LEU A 94 -3.54 -1.84 -1.11
N GLU A 95 -3.31 -2.27 -2.34
CA GLU A 95 -4.18 -1.96 -3.49
C GLU A 95 -5.61 -2.45 -3.26
N ALA A 96 -5.76 -3.69 -2.76
CA ALA A 96 -7.07 -4.23 -2.40
C ALA A 96 -7.75 -3.43 -1.27
N GLU A 97 -6.99 -2.92 -0.31
CA GLU A 97 -7.50 -2.05 0.74
C GLU A 97 -7.89 -0.66 0.25
N ILE A 98 -7.18 -0.11 -0.74
CA ILE A 98 -7.52 1.17 -1.39
C ILE A 98 -8.84 1.01 -2.14
N HIS A 99 -8.99 -0.03 -2.98
CA HIS A 99 -10.25 -0.38 -3.65
C HIS A 99 -11.42 -0.46 -2.66
N ARG A 100 -11.26 -1.27 -1.61
CA ARG A 100 -12.28 -1.46 -0.57
C ARG A 100 -12.64 -0.16 0.13
N THR A 101 -11.65 0.67 0.40
CA THR A 101 -11.82 1.87 1.22
C THR A 101 -12.46 3.02 0.45
N LEU A 102 -12.19 3.10 -0.85
CA LEU A 102 -12.79 4.05 -1.79
C LEU A 102 -14.10 3.53 -2.41
N GLY A 103 -14.42 2.25 -2.24
CA GLY A 103 -15.64 1.66 -2.78
C GLY A 103 -15.58 1.39 -4.28
N VAL A 104 -14.39 1.14 -4.82
CA VAL A 104 -14.15 0.84 -6.23
C VAL A 104 -13.93 -0.66 -6.39
N ASP A 105 -14.64 -1.29 -7.32
CA ASP A 105 -14.45 -2.71 -7.62
C ASP A 105 -13.05 -2.96 -8.18
N ARG A 106 -12.40 -4.03 -7.72
CA ARG A 106 -11.12 -4.47 -8.27
C ARG A 106 -11.35 -5.23 -9.58
N PRO A 107 -10.63 -4.91 -10.68
CA PRO A 107 -10.68 -5.71 -11.88
C PRO A 107 -10.24 -7.16 -11.61
N LYS A 108 -10.74 -8.10 -12.42
CA LYS A 108 -10.47 -9.54 -12.29
C LYS A 108 -9.34 -9.99 -13.20
#